data_AF-A0A966K790-F1
#
_entry.id   AF-A0A966K790-F1
#
_cell.length_a   1.000
_cell.length_b   1.000
_cell.length_c   1.000
_cell.angle_alpha   90.00
_cell.angle_beta   90.00
_cell.angle_gamma   90.00
#
_symmetry.space_group_name_H-M   'P 1'
#
loop_
_entity.id
_entity.type
_entity.pdbx_description
1 polymer ?
#
loop_
_entity_poly.entity_id
_entity_poly.type
_entity_poly.pdbx_seq_one_letter_code
_entity_poly.pdbx_strand_id
1 'polypeptide(L)'
;MPDHPHSDNRGYIREHRYVMEQHIGRYLLPSECVHHKNQNRLDNRIENLELFASNHDHLSTTTHFEFPEGTDLKSLYVDQRMSSHEIGAMFGTSGDVVLKALNRLGIQSRSRKESRRNPKMPTPEQLLELWHTHSLREIAVMFGVGRGALKGHAHYHGVKAPTEEAKKRRKKGPTYPDDATLQEMRLTMTVHQVAEKLGVSYYSLATYLSDRKLRSPKQAKRDSPTQTESTPTSHHGQQPCDQE
;
A
#
# COMPACT_ATOMS: atom_id res chain seq x y z
N MET A 1 16.42 -48.30 7.70
CA MET A 1 17.90 -48.39 7.65
C MET A 1 18.50 -47.57 8.77
N PRO A 2 18.59 -48.13 9.99
CA PRO A 2 19.12 -47.44 11.17
C PRO A 2 20.57 -46.96 11.00
N ASP A 3 21.37 -47.71 10.24
CA ASP A 3 22.81 -47.42 10.05
C ASP A 3 23.10 -46.49 8.87
N HIS A 4 22.07 -45.95 8.21
CA HIS A 4 22.27 -45.05 7.07
C HIS A 4 22.68 -43.65 7.56
N PRO A 5 23.77 -43.05 7.04
CA PRO A 5 24.29 -41.75 7.50
C PRO A 5 23.29 -40.59 7.32
N HIS A 6 22.29 -40.77 6.44
CA HIS A 6 21.22 -39.81 6.17
C HIS A 6 19.82 -40.30 6.58
N SER A 7 19.74 -41.27 7.47
CA SER A 7 18.46 -41.66 8.06
C SER A 7 17.99 -40.64 9.12
N ASP A 8 16.68 -40.55 9.31
CA ASP A 8 16.11 -39.77 10.41
C ASP A 8 16.33 -40.48 11.77
N ASN A 9 15.88 -39.86 12.87
CA ASN A 9 15.99 -40.42 14.22
C ASN A 9 15.27 -41.77 14.42
N ARG A 10 14.53 -42.25 13.41
CA ARG A 10 13.83 -43.55 13.39
C ARG A 10 14.49 -44.52 12.40
N GLY A 11 15.62 -44.16 11.80
CA GLY A 11 16.30 -44.97 10.80
C GLY A 11 15.59 -44.96 9.43
N TYR A 12 14.72 -43.99 9.14
CA TYR A 12 13.99 -43.90 7.88
C TYR A 12 14.72 -43.00 6.87
N ILE A 13 14.75 -43.44 5.61
CA ILE A 13 15.24 -42.68 4.46
C ILE A 13 14.14 -42.59 3.42
N ARG A 14 14.05 -41.45 2.72
CA ARG A 14 13.12 -41.30 1.60
C ARG A 14 13.52 -42.21 0.45
N GLU A 15 12.55 -42.95 -0.07
CA GLU A 15 12.77 -43.98 -1.09
C GLU A 15 13.46 -43.45 -2.35
N HIS A 16 13.02 -42.31 -2.91
CA HIS A 16 13.67 -41.69 -4.07
C HIS A 16 15.13 -41.31 -3.83
N ARG A 17 15.52 -40.93 -2.60
CA ARG A 17 16.93 -40.66 -2.28
C ARG A 17 17.72 -41.96 -2.31
N TYR A 18 17.19 -43.00 -1.68
CA TYR A 18 17.82 -44.32 -1.67
C TYR A 18 17.99 -44.89 -3.08
N VAL A 19 16.94 -44.85 -3.91
CA VAL A 19 17.01 -45.32 -5.32
C VAL A 19 18.08 -44.55 -6.09
N MET A 20 18.18 -43.23 -5.90
CA MET A 20 19.22 -42.42 -6.54
C MET A 20 20.62 -42.76 -6.02
N GLU A 21 20.81 -42.94 -4.73
CA GLU A 21 22.09 -43.35 -4.10
C GLU A 21 22.58 -44.70 -4.63
N GLN A 22 21.66 -45.67 -4.77
CA GLN A 22 21.97 -46.97 -5.38
C GLN A 22 22.37 -46.84 -6.85
N HIS A 23 21.74 -45.92 -7.60
CA HIS A 23 22.06 -45.70 -9.00
C HIS A 23 23.43 -45.05 -9.21
N ILE A 24 23.80 -44.06 -8.37
CA ILE A 24 25.09 -43.35 -8.50
C ILE A 24 26.25 -44.05 -7.77
N GLY A 25 25.96 -45.05 -6.93
CA GLY A 25 26.97 -45.83 -6.20
C GLY A 25 27.66 -45.06 -5.06
N ARG A 26 27.05 -43.98 -4.56
CA ARG A 26 27.53 -43.21 -3.40
C ARG A 26 26.37 -42.56 -2.65
N TYR A 27 26.61 -42.17 -1.40
CA TYR A 27 25.66 -41.35 -0.66
C TYR A 27 25.49 -39.96 -1.29
N LEU A 28 24.27 -39.44 -1.24
CA LEU A 28 23.97 -38.10 -1.70
C LEU A 28 24.45 -37.07 -0.68
N LEU A 29 25.07 -36.00 -1.16
CA LEU A 29 25.49 -34.90 -0.31
C LEU A 29 24.26 -34.21 0.32
N PRO A 30 24.42 -33.58 1.48
CA PRO A 30 23.35 -32.78 2.09
C PRO A 30 22.84 -31.64 1.21
N SER A 31 23.67 -31.14 0.29
CA SER A 31 23.30 -30.10 -0.68
C SER A 31 22.50 -30.63 -1.87
N GLU A 32 22.64 -31.91 -2.20
CA GLU A 32 22.04 -32.52 -3.37
C GLU A 32 20.53 -32.82 -3.17
N CYS A 33 19.74 -32.54 -4.20
CA CYS A 33 18.29 -32.68 -4.20
C CYS A 33 17.81 -33.58 -5.33
N VAL A 34 16.87 -34.49 -5.04
CA VAL A 34 16.25 -35.39 -6.02
C VAL A 34 14.84 -34.88 -6.33
N HIS A 35 14.53 -34.73 -7.62
CA HIS A 35 13.24 -34.26 -8.11
C HIS A 35 12.52 -35.34 -8.93
N HIS A 36 11.20 -35.42 -8.78
CA HIS A 36 10.33 -36.26 -9.61
C HIS A 36 9.89 -35.49 -10.85
N LYS A 37 10.33 -35.90 -12.04
CA LYS A 37 10.04 -35.22 -13.32
C LYS A 37 8.54 -35.13 -13.60
N ASN A 38 7.79 -36.20 -13.31
CA ASN A 38 6.33 -36.23 -13.49
C ASN A 38 5.53 -35.65 -12.31
N GLN A 39 6.20 -35.05 -11.30
CA GLN A 39 5.61 -34.54 -10.06
C GLN A 39 4.86 -35.57 -9.19
N ASN A 40 4.87 -36.85 -9.58
CA ASN A 40 4.30 -37.94 -8.81
C ASN A 40 5.34 -38.48 -7.81
N ARG A 41 5.13 -38.13 -6.52
CA ARG A 41 6.03 -38.52 -5.42
C ARG A 41 6.05 -40.03 -5.14
N LEU A 42 5.10 -40.79 -5.69
CA LEU A 42 5.03 -42.24 -5.54
C LEU A 42 5.80 -42.98 -6.65
N ASP A 43 6.17 -42.31 -7.74
CA ASP A 43 6.90 -42.91 -8.85
C ASP A 43 8.41 -42.75 -8.67
N ASN A 44 9.03 -43.69 -7.94
CA ASN A 44 10.46 -43.65 -7.61
C ASN A 44 11.36 -44.34 -8.65
N ARG A 45 10.88 -44.63 -9.87
CA ARG A 45 11.73 -45.20 -10.93
C ARG A 45 12.84 -44.23 -11.31
N ILE A 46 14.06 -44.74 -11.52
CA ILE A 46 15.24 -43.89 -11.76
C ILE A 46 15.07 -42.96 -12.97
N GLU A 47 14.38 -43.41 -14.02
CA GLU A 47 14.03 -42.61 -15.20
C GLU A 47 13.18 -41.37 -14.88
N ASN A 48 12.35 -41.44 -13.84
CA ASN A 48 11.49 -40.36 -13.36
C ASN A 48 12.18 -39.46 -12.31
N LEU A 49 13.38 -39.82 -11.87
CA LEU A 49 14.15 -39.05 -10.90
C LEU A 49 15.21 -38.19 -11.60
N GLU A 50 15.45 -37.00 -11.08
CA GLU A 50 16.49 -36.10 -11.53
C GLU A 50 17.29 -35.58 -10.33
N LEU A 51 18.62 -35.63 -10.43
CA LEU A 51 19.53 -35.19 -9.37
C LEU A 51 20.04 -33.78 -9.66
N PHE A 52 19.87 -32.89 -8.70
CA PHE A 52 20.39 -31.53 -8.72
C PHE A 52 21.50 -31.35 -7.69
N ALA A 53 22.56 -30.64 -8.06
CA ALA A 53 23.71 -30.36 -7.18
C ALA A 53 23.33 -29.51 -5.97
N SER A 54 22.34 -28.63 -6.13
CA SER A 54 21.81 -27.77 -5.08
C SER A 54 20.30 -27.54 -5.20
N ASN A 55 19.67 -27.18 -4.08
CA ASN A 55 18.29 -26.68 -4.10
C ASN A 55 18.14 -25.43 -4.97
N HIS A 56 19.18 -24.63 -5.13
CA HIS A 56 19.16 -23.46 -6.00
C HIS A 56 18.98 -23.88 -7.47
N ASP A 57 19.74 -24.88 -7.91
CA ASP A 57 19.66 -25.40 -9.29
C ASP A 57 18.32 -26.10 -9.54
N HIS A 58 17.87 -26.91 -8.57
CA HIS A 58 16.53 -27.55 -8.60
C HIS A 58 15.42 -26.52 -8.80
N LEU A 59 15.43 -25.45 -8.01
CA LEU A 59 14.46 -24.37 -8.13
C LEU A 59 14.58 -23.68 -9.49
N SER A 60 15.77 -23.45 -10.03
CA SER A 60 15.96 -22.74 -11.30
C SER A 60 15.31 -23.47 -12.50
N THR A 61 15.41 -24.80 -12.52
CA THR A 61 14.97 -25.67 -13.63
C THR A 61 13.51 -26.07 -13.52
N THR A 62 12.99 -26.34 -12.33
CA THR A 62 11.62 -26.88 -12.18
C THR A 62 10.51 -25.83 -12.21
N THR A 63 10.88 -24.54 -12.22
CA THR A 63 9.94 -23.41 -12.34
C THR A 63 10.01 -22.76 -13.73
N HIS A 64 9.97 -23.56 -14.80
CA HIS A 64 9.77 -23.05 -16.16
C HIS A 64 8.29 -22.72 -16.35
N PHE A 65 7.93 -21.48 -16.02
CA PHE A 65 6.67 -20.87 -16.42
C PHE A 65 6.96 -19.92 -17.57
N GLU A 66 6.20 -20.05 -18.65
CA GLU A 66 6.23 -19.12 -19.77
C GLU A 66 5.12 -18.10 -19.59
N PHE A 67 5.50 -16.82 -19.60
CA PHE A 67 4.51 -15.75 -19.59
C PHE A 67 3.89 -15.64 -20.99
N PRO A 68 2.60 -15.28 -21.11
CA PRO A 68 1.95 -15.07 -22.40
C PRO A 68 2.75 -14.10 -23.30
N GLU A 69 2.73 -14.35 -24.61
CA GLU A 69 3.41 -13.50 -25.59
C GLU A 69 2.91 -12.05 -25.47
N GLY A 70 3.85 -11.09 -25.47
CA GLY A 70 3.55 -9.66 -25.26
C GLY A 70 3.47 -9.21 -23.80
N THR A 71 3.69 -10.09 -22.82
CA THR A 71 3.74 -9.68 -21.40
C THR A 71 4.98 -8.83 -21.11
N ASP A 72 4.78 -7.55 -20.79
CA ASP A 72 5.85 -6.68 -20.31
C ASP A 72 6.01 -6.78 -18.78
N LEU A 73 6.76 -7.80 -18.33
CA LEU A 73 7.11 -7.97 -16.92
C LEU A 73 7.89 -6.79 -16.33
N LYS A 74 8.67 -6.07 -17.16
CA LYS A 74 9.43 -4.90 -16.71
C LYS A 74 8.48 -3.79 -16.34
N SER A 75 7.49 -3.51 -17.17
CA SER A 75 6.52 -2.45 -16.89
C SER A 75 5.68 -2.75 -15.64
N LEU A 76 5.20 -3.98 -15.49
CA LEU A 76 4.46 -4.40 -14.30
C LEU A 76 5.31 -4.22 -13.02
N TYR A 77 6.58 -4.59 -13.07
CA TYR A 77 7.45 -4.58 -11.90
C TYR A 77 8.02 -3.21 -11.56
N VAL A 78 8.49 -2.46 -12.56
CA VAL A 78 9.23 -1.20 -12.41
C VAL A 78 8.26 -0.01 -12.40
N ASP A 79 7.37 0.06 -13.39
CA ASP A 79 6.54 1.25 -13.63
C ASP A 79 5.31 1.24 -12.74
N GLN A 80 4.55 0.13 -12.80
CA GLN A 80 3.36 -0.08 -11.97
C GLN A 80 3.72 -0.47 -10.53
N ARG A 81 5.02 -0.70 -10.28
CA ARG A 81 5.59 -1.06 -8.99
C ARG A 81 4.97 -2.34 -8.41
N MET A 82 4.27 -3.19 -9.17
CA MET A 82 3.59 -4.38 -8.65
C MET A 82 4.58 -5.36 -8.03
N SER A 83 4.29 -5.89 -6.83
CA SER A 83 5.19 -6.87 -6.20
C SER A 83 5.26 -8.15 -7.03
N SER A 84 6.37 -8.91 -6.91
CA SER A 84 6.50 -10.19 -7.61
C SER A 84 5.38 -11.17 -7.27
N HIS A 85 4.81 -11.10 -6.06
CA HIS A 85 3.68 -11.92 -5.64
C HIS A 85 2.38 -11.51 -6.33
N GLU A 86 2.10 -10.21 -6.47
CA GLU A 86 0.92 -9.72 -7.20
C GLU A 86 1.00 -10.09 -8.68
N ILE A 87 2.16 -9.87 -9.32
CA ILE A 87 2.39 -10.30 -10.69
C ILE A 87 2.19 -11.82 -10.80
N GLY A 88 2.72 -12.59 -9.85
CA GLY A 88 2.54 -14.04 -9.84
C GLY A 88 1.06 -14.41 -9.81
N ALA A 89 0.31 -13.83 -8.89
CA ALA A 89 -1.13 -14.06 -8.76
C ALA A 89 -1.91 -13.70 -10.03
N MET A 90 -1.54 -12.63 -10.75
CA MET A 90 -2.17 -12.26 -12.01
C MET A 90 -2.07 -13.34 -13.07
N PHE A 91 -0.92 -14.02 -13.15
CA PHE A 91 -0.64 -15.04 -14.15
C PHE A 91 -0.83 -16.47 -13.63
N GLY A 92 -1.43 -16.64 -12.45
CA GLY A 92 -1.64 -17.95 -11.84
C GLY A 92 -0.33 -18.66 -11.45
N THR A 93 0.71 -17.89 -11.13
CA THR A 93 2.04 -18.40 -10.79
C THR A 93 2.55 -17.87 -9.45
N SER A 94 3.71 -18.36 -8.99
CA SER A 94 4.32 -17.91 -7.74
C SER A 94 5.16 -16.65 -7.93
N GLY A 95 5.34 -15.87 -6.87
CA GLY A 95 6.23 -14.70 -6.92
C GLY A 95 7.70 -15.06 -7.20
N ASP A 96 8.13 -16.27 -6.85
CA ASP A 96 9.48 -16.75 -7.12
C ASP A 96 9.71 -17.03 -8.61
N VAL A 97 8.69 -17.51 -9.32
CA VAL A 97 8.71 -17.65 -10.78
C VAL A 97 8.91 -16.29 -11.44
N VAL A 98 8.16 -15.28 -10.99
CA VAL A 98 8.30 -13.90 -11.49
C VAL A 98 9.71 -13.37 -11.24
N LEU A 99 10.28 -13.56 -10.04
CA LEU A 99 11.63 -13.11 -9.73
C LEU A 99 12.69 -13.76 -10.64
N LYS A 100 12.54 -15.05 -10.95
CA LYS A 100 13.42 -15.74 -11.89
C LYS A 100 13.28 -15.19 -13.31
N ALA A 101 12.05 -14.94 -13.76
CA ALA A 101 11.81 -14.34 -15.07
C ALA A 101 12.41 -12.92 -15.16
N LEU A 102 12.27 -12.10 -14.12
CA LEU A 102 12.91 -10.78 -14.04
C LEU A 102 14.44 -10.88 -14.11
N ASN A 103 15.06 -11.83 -13.40
CA ASN A 103 16.50 -12.06 -13.46
C ASN A 103 16.96 -12.48 -14.86
N ARG A 104 16.21 -13.34 -15.57
CA ARG A 104 16.51 -13.74 -16.95
C ARG A 104 16.43 -12.55 -17.92
N LEU A 105 15.55 -11.60 -17.66
CA LEU A 105 15.44 -10.33 -18.39
C LEU A 105 16.49 -9.28 -17.97
N GLY A 106 17.40 -9.62 -17.04
CA GLY A 106 18.42 -8.69 -16.52
C GLY A 106 17.86 -7.62 -15.59
N ILE A 107 16.64 -7.79 -15.08
CA ILE A 107 15.97 -6.83 -14.19
C ILE A 107 16.29 -7.21 -12.75
N GLN A 108 17.05 -6.37 -12.06
CA GLN A 108 17.40 -6.60 -10.66
C GLN A 108 16.16 -6.54 -9.76
N SER A 109 16.04 -7.53 -8.88
CA SER A 109 14.94 -7.60 -7.92
C SER A 109 15.13 -6.59 -6.77
N ARG A 110 14.03 -5.94 -6.39
CA ARG A 110 13.91 -5.03 -5.25
C ARG A 110 14.10 -5.78 -3.94
N SER A 111 14.64 -5.10 -2.93
CA SER A 111 14.78 -5.68 -1.59
C SER A 111 13.40 -6.01 -0.98
N ARG A 112 13.34 -6.98 -0.05
CA ARG A 112 12.10 -7.29 0.70
C ARG A 112 11.49 -6.05 1.37
N LYS A 113 12.32 -5.14 1.91
CA LYS A 113 11.88 -3.90 2.55
C LYS A 113 11.22 -2.95 1.55
N GLU A 114 11.80 -2.82 0.35
CA GLU A 114 11.24 -2.02 -0.73
C GLU A 114 9.92 -2.60 -1.26
N SER A 115 9.85 -3.93 -1.37
CA SER A 115 8.60 -4.63 -1.73
C SER A 115 7.48 -4.43 -0.71
N ARG A 116 7.79 -4.40 0.59
CA ARG A 116 6.78 -4.16 1.64
C ARG A 116 6.32 -2.70 1.75
N ARG A 117 7.15 -1.74 1.31
CA ARG A 117 6.82 -0.31 1.34
C ARG A 117 5.94 0.14 0.18
N ASN A 118 5.75 -0.73 -0.81
CA ASN A 118 5.24 -0.46 -2.14
C ASN A 118 3.99 0.43 -2.18
N PRO A 119 4.14 1.77 -2.29
CA PRO A 119 3.00 2.65 -2.44
C PRO A 119 2.52 2.51 -3.88
N LYS A 120 1.25 2.13 -4.08
CA LYS A 120 0.70 1.94 -5.42
C LYS A 120 0.78 3.27 -6.17
N MET A 121 1.35 3.27 -7.37
CA MET A 121 1.27 4.45 -8.24
C MET A 121 -0.17 4.54 -8.78
N PRO A 122 -0.77 5.74 -8.90
CA PRO A 122 -2.04 5.87 -9.62
C PRO A 122 -1.85 5.40 -11.07
N THR A 123 -2.87 4.73 -11.64
CA THR A 123 -2.84 4.42 -13.09
C THR A 123 -2.75 5.70 -13.92
N PRO A 124 -2.33 5.65 -15.19
CA PRO A 124 -2.30 6.84 -16.05
C PRO A 124 -3.63 7.61 -16.09
N GLU A 125 -4.76 6.88 -16.10
CA GLU A 125 -6.11 7.43 -16.10
C GLU A 125 -6.44 8.09 -14.76
N GLN A 126 -6.18 7.39 -13.65
CA GLN A 126 -6.38 7.92 -12.30
C GLN A 126 -5.49 9.15 -12.06
N LEU A 127 -4.26 9.14 -12.55
CA LEU A 127 -3.34 10.26 -12.43
C LEU A 127 -3.86 11.47 -13.21
N LEU A 128 -4.34 11.28 -14.44
CA LEU A 128 -4.92 12.36 -15.22
C LEU A 128 -6.13 12.98 -14.51
N GLU A 129 -7.08 12.14 -14.06
CA GLU A 129 -8.28 12.58 -13.34
C GLU A 129 -7.93 13.39 -12.08
N LEU A 130 -7.03 12.87 -11.25
CA LEU A 130 -6.60 13.53 -10.03
C LEU A 130 -5.79 14.79 -10.31
N TRP A 131 -5.01 14.86 -11.40
CA TRP A 131 -4.19 16.04 -11.70
C TRP A 131 -5.06 17.24 -12.11
N HIS A 132 -6.30 17.02 -12.60
CA HIS A 132 -7.26 18.09 -12.83
C HIS A 132 -7.74 18.74 -11.53
N THR A 133 -7.95 17.96 -10.47
CA THR A 133 -8.54 18.43 -9.20
C THR A 133 -7.48 18.76 -8.16
N HIS A 134 -6.32 18.13 -8.21
CA HIS A 134 -5.29 18.17 -7.19
C HIS A 134 -3.92 18.55 -7.76
N SER A 135 -3.05 19.04 -6.91
CA SER A 135 -1.65 19.22 -7.23
C SER A 135 -0.91 17.89 -7.22
N LEU A 136 0.13 17.79 -8.05
CA LEU A 136 1.05 16.64 -7.99
C LEU A 136 1.62 16.42 -6.58
N ARG A 137 1.69 17.46 -5.74
CA ARG A 137 2.13 17.33 -4.34
C ARG A 137 1.06 16.65 -3.48
N GLU A 138 -0.21 17.02 -3.63
CA GLU A 138 -1.33 16.39 -2.92
C GLU A 138 -1.50 14.93 -3.35
N ILE A 139 -1.44 14.66 -4.65
CA ILE A 139 -1.50 13.30 -5.20
C ILE A 139 -0.33 12.46 -4.66
N ALA A 140 0.88 13.02 -4.59
CA ALA A 140 2.03 12.34 -4.01
C ALA A 140 1.78 11.89 -2.56
N VAL A 141 1.17 12.74 -1.76
CA VAL A 141 0.82 12.42 -0.37
C VAL A 141 -0.26 11.34 -0.31
N MET A 142 -1.30 11.44 -1.14
CA MET A 142 -2.42 10.47 -1.18
C MET A 142 -1.95 9.04 -1.45
N PHE A 143 -0.98 8.88 -2.35
CA PHE A 143 -0.45 7.58 -2.73
C PHE A 143 0.82 7.19 -1.97
N GLY A 144 1.31 8.04 -1.05
CA GLY A 144 2.55 7.77 -0.30
C GLY A 144 3.80 7.69 -1.19
N VAL A 145 3.80 8.34 -2.36
CA VAL A 145 4.90 8.34 -3.34
C VAL A 145 5.62 9.69 -3.36
N GLY A 146 6.85 9.71 -3.87
CA GLY A 146 7.57 10.97 -4.08
C GLY A 146 7.06 11.74 -5.30
N ARG A 147 6.99 13.08 -5.22
CA ARG A 147 6.55 13.95 -6.35
C ARG A 147 7.33 13.71 -7.64
N GLY A 148 8.65 13.46 -7.52
CA GLY A 148 9.51 13.17 -8.69
C GLY A 148 9.12 11.87 -9.39
N ALA A 149 8.72 10.85 -8.62
CA ALA A 149 8.28 9.58 -9.16
C ALA A 149 6.96 9.74 -9.94
N LEU A 150 6.00 10.49 -9.40
CA LEU A 150 4.75 10.84 -10.10
C LEU A 150 5.00 11.60 -11.40
N LYS A 151 5.96 12.54 -11.40
CA LYS A 151 6.32 13.31 -12.59
C LYS A 151 6.97 12.42 -13.66
N GLY A 152 7.84 11.50 -13.25
CA GLY A 152 8.43 10.50 -14.15
C GLY A 152 7.38 9.56 -14.73
N HIS A 153 6.46 9.08 -13.90
CA HIS A 153 5.35 8.23 -14.30
C HIS A 153 4.43 8.92 -15.32
N ALA A 154 4.07 10.19 -15.07
CA ALA A 154 3.33 10.99 -16.05
C ALA A 154 4.07 11.13 -17.39
N HIS A 155 5.38 11.41 -17.36
CA HIS A 155 6.17 11.54 -18.58
C HIS A 155 6.25 10.24 -19.38
N TYR A 156 6.49 9.12 -18.69
CA TYR A 156 6.61 7.79 -19.31
C TYR A 156 5.31 7.37 -20.01
N HIS A 157 4.16 7.57 -19.36
CA HIS A 157 2.85 7.25 -19.94
C HIS A 157 2.25 8.37 -20.80
N GLY A 158 3.00 9.44 -21.08
CA GLY A 158 2.53 10.56 -21.91
C GLY A 158 1.35 11.34 -21.31
N VAL A 159 1.12 11.24 -20.00
CA VAL A 159 0.07 11.99 -19.28
C VAL A 159 0.47 13.47 -19.25
N LYS A 160 -0.28 14.29 -20.00
CA LYS A 160 -0.01 15.72 -20.11
C LYS A 160 -0.57 16.47 -18.90
N ALA A 161 0.14 17.53 -18.51
CA ALA A 161 -0.34 18.40 -17.45
C ALA A 161 -1.68 19.06 -17.84
N PRO A 162 -2.57 19.31 -16.88
CA PRO A 162 -3.84 19.99 -17.12
C PRO A 162 -3.67 21.35 -17.81
N THR A 163 -4.65 21.75 -18.62
CA THR A 163 -4.66 23.02 -19.38
C THR A 163 -4.50 24.25 -18.47
N GLU A 164 -4.15 25.39 -19.07
CA GLU A 164 -4.07 26.67 -18.35
C GLU A 164 -5.40 27.04 -17.68
N GLU A 165 -6.56 26.60 -18.18
CA GLU A 165 -7.83 26.77 -17.46
C GLU A 165 -7.89 25.95 -16.17
N ALA A 166 -7.41 24.71 -16.17
CA ALA A 166 -7.36 23.87 -14.96
C ALA A 166 -6.37 24.44 -13.92
N LYS A 167 -5.24 24.99 -14.39
CA LYS A 167 -4.30 25.74 -13.53
C LYS A 167 -4.93 27.00 -12.96
N LYS A 168 -5.68 27.77 -13.76
CA LYS A 168 -6.44 28.96 -13.32
C LYS A 168 -7.54 28.59 -12.31
N ARG A 169 -8.29 27.50 -12.52
CA ARG A 169 -9.30 26.98 -11.57
C ARG A 169 -8.68 26.63 -10.22
N ARG A 170 -7.53 25.96 -10.21
CA ARG A 170 -6.76 25.69 -8.96
C ARG A 170 -6.26 26.96 -8.29
N LYS A 171 -5.91 27.99 -9.06
CA LYS A 171 -5.42 29.28 -8.55
C LYS A 171 -6.53 30.21 -8.03
N LYS A 172 -7.75 30.11 -8.59
CA LYS A 172 -8.93 30.89 -8.19
C LYS A 172 -9.45 30.49 -6.81
N GLY A 173 -9.00 29.34 -6.29
CA GLY A 173 -9.49 28.77 -5.04
C GLY A 173 -10.94 28.29 -5.16
N PRO A 174 -11.42 27.51 -4.19
CA PRO A 174 -12.84 27.20 -4.08
C PRO A 174 -13.66 28.49 -3.97
N THR A 175 -14.74 28.59 -4.75
CA THR A 175 -15.72 29.66 -4.62
C THR A 175 -16.59 29.34 -3.42
N TYR A 176 -16.65 30.25 -2.45
CA TYR A 176 -17.52 30.12 -1.30
C TYR A 176 -18.82 30.93 -1.49
N PRO A 177 -19.93 30.52 -0.85
CA PRO A 177 -21.10 31.37 -0.67
C PRO A 177 -20.73 32.68 0.05
N ASP A 178 -21.64 33.66 0.03
CA ASP A 178 -21.42 34.91 0.77
C ASP A 178 -21.20 34.67 2.27
N ASP A 179 -20.58 35.66 2.92
CA ASP A 179 -20.19 35.58 4.33
C ASP A 179 -21.40 35.38 5.26
N ALA A 180 -22.59 35.87 4.90
CA ALA A 180 -23.81 35.71 5.69
C ALA A 180 -24.30 34.27 5.65
N THR A 181 -24.31 33.67 4.46
CA THR A 181 -24.68 32.26 4.23
C THR A 181 -23.70 31.33 4.94
N LEU A 182 -22.39 31.60 4.86
CA LEU A 182 -21.39 30.85 5.60
C LEU A 182 -21.55 31.00 7.12
N GLN A 183 -21.88 32.19 7.59
CA GLN A 183 -22.11 32.45 9.02
C GLN A 183 -23.33 31.67 9.53
N GLU A 184 -24.41 31.60 8.77
CA GLU A 184 -25.62 30.81 9.09
C GLU A 184 -25.31 29.32 9.12
N MET A 185 -24.61 28.80 8.11
CA MET A 185 -24.15 27.41 8.09
C MET A 185 -23.26 27.09 9.30
N ARG A 186 -22.41 28.05 9.72
CA ARG A 186 -21.51 27.86 10.87
C ARG A 186 -22.21 27.95 12.23
N LEU A 187 -23.44 28.48 12.31
CA LEU A 187 -24.26 28.42 13.53
C LEU A 187 -24.84 27.02 13.76
N THR A 188 -25.13 26.29 12.69
CA THR A 188 -25.81 24.98 12.73
C THR A 188 -24.86 23.79 12.53
N MET A 189 -23.74 23.99 11.82
CA MET A 189 -22.85 22.92 11.38
C MET A 189 -21.39 23.18 11.80
N THR A 190 -20.64 22.10 12.02
CA THR A 190 -19.18 22.16 12.20
C THR A 190 -18.47 22.51 10.90
N VAL A 191 -17.23 23.02 10.96
CA VAL A 191 -16.44 23.35 9.75
C VAL A 191 -16.33 22.13 8.83
N HIS A 192 -16.19 20.94 9.40
CA HIS A 192 -16.10 19.71 8.63
C HIS A 192 -17.39 19.42 7.85
N GLN A 193 -18.55 19.54 8.50
CA GLN A 193 -19.85 19.31 7.85
C GLN A 193 -20.15 20.39 6.80
N VAL A 194 -19.75 21.64 7.03
CA VAL A 194 -19.88 22.71 6.02
C VAL A 194 -18.95 22.45 4.84
N ALA A 195 -17.71 22.01 5.08
CA ALA A 195 -16.75 21.68 4.02
C ALA A 195 -17.27 20.54 3.14
N GLU A 196 -17.83 19.50 3.76
CA GLU A 196 -18.45 18.37 3.08
C GLU A 196 -19.67 18.81 2.25
N LYS A 197 -20.56 19.62 2.84
CA LYS A 197 -21.75 20.15 2.15
C LYS A 197 -21.41 21.05 0.96
N LEU A 198 -20.29 21.77 1.02
CA LEU A 198 -19.82 22.63 -0.07
C LEU A 198 -18.90 21.89 -1.06
N GLY A 199 -18.54 20.63 -0.81
CA GLY A 199 -17.61 19.88 -1.66
C GLY A 199 -16.19 20.48 -1.69
N VAL A 200 -15.77 21.14 -0.62
CA VAL A 200 -14.46 21.82 -0.51
C VAL A 200 -13.60 21.16 0.55
N SER A 201 -12.27 21.29 0.44
CA SER A 201 -11.35 20.82 1.47
C SER A 201 -11.61 21.53 2.80
N TYR A 202 -11.62 20.75 3.89
CA TYR A 202 -11.69 21.26 5.27
C TYR A 202 -10.67 22.36 5.51
N TYR A 203 -9.42 22.15 5.10
CA TYR A 203 -8.34 23.10 5.31
C TYR A 203 -8.56 24.41 4.56
N SER A 204 -9.07 24.34 3.32
CA SER A 204 -9.38 25.55 2.54
C SER A 204 -10.48 26.36 3.21
N LEU A 205 -11.57 25.70 3.64
CA LEU A 205 -12.67 26.38 4.33
C LEU A 205 -12.24 26.95 5.69
N ALA A 206 -11.44 26.22 6.46
CA ALA A 206 -10.96 26.69 7.76
C ALA A 206 -10.11 27.96 7.65
N THR A 207 -9.22 28.03 6.65
CA THR A 207 -8.43 29.24 6.36
C THR A 207 -9.33 30.40 5.94
N TYR A 208 -10.27 30.15 5.01
CA TYR A 208 -11.19 31.18 4.52
C TYR A 208 -12.06 31.80 5.64
N LEU A 209 -12.58 30.97 6.54
CA LEU A 209 -13.39 31.43 7.68
C LEU A 209 -12.55 32.20 8.71
N SER A 210 -11.28 31.82 8.89
CA SER A 210 -10.37 32.47 9.84
C SER A 210 -9.98 33.88 9.37
N ASP A 211 -9.66 34.03 8.09
CA ASP A 211 -9.31 35.33 7.48
C ASP A 211 -10.46 36.34 7.57
N ARG A 212 -11.71 35.85 7.52
CA ARG A 212 -12.94 36.67 7.59
C ARG A 212 -13.59 36.75 8.97
N LYS A 213 -12.97 36.13 9.99
CA LYS A 213 -13.45 36.11 11.39
C LYS A 213 -14.89 35.59 11.55
N LEU A 214 -15.30 34.61 10.74
CA LEU A 214 -16.65 34.04 10.78
C LEU A 214 -16.79 33.06 11.95
N ARG A 215 -17.84 33.25 12.77
CA ARG A 215 -17.92 32.74 14.15
C ARG A 215 -18.26 31.26 14.23
N SER A 216 -17.84 30.62 15.32
CA SER A 216 -18.29 29.27 15.70
C SER A 216 -19.52 29.30 16.62
N PRO A 217 -20.26 28.18 16.76
CA PRO A 217 -21.38 28.08 17.71
C PRO A 217 -20.95 28.31 19.17
N LYS A 218 -19.71 27.95 19.51
CA LYS A 218 -19.13 28.13 20.85
C LYS A 218 -18.78 29.59 21.14
N GLN A 219 -18.40 30.38 20.12
CA GLN A 219 -18.16 31.82 20.26
C GLN A 219 -19.47 32.62 20.30
N ALA A 220 -20.46 32.28 19.47
CA ALA A 220 -21.75 32.95 19.49
C ALA A 220 -22.48 32.85 20.86
N LYS A 221 -22.37 31.69 21.54
CA LYS A 221 -22.92 31.49 22.89
C LYS A 221 -22.18 32.27 23.99
N ARG A 222 -20.90 32.62 23.80
CA ARG A 222 -20.12 33.39 24.81
C ARG A 222 -20.48 34.87 24.83
N ASP A 223 -20.89 35.42 23.69
CA ASP A 223 -21.16 36.86 23.53
C ASP A 223 -22.67 37.20 23.64
N SER A 224 -23.51 36.22 24.01
CA SER A 224 -24.95 36.44 24.24
C SER A 224 -25.16 37.12 25.61
N PRO A 225 -25.83 38.28 25.70
CA PRO A 225 -26.11 38.90 26.99
C PRO A 225 -27.07 37.99 27.76
N THR A 226 -26.56 37.35 28.82
CA THR A 226 -27.37 36.52 29.71
C THR A 226 -28.22 37.46 30.56
N GLN A 227 -29.54 37.49 30.34
CA GLN A 227 -30.46 38.13 31.28
C GLN A 227 -30.39 37.36 32.60
N THR A 228 -29.83 37.99 33.62
CA THR A 228 -29.80 37.48 34.99
C THR A 228 -31.16 37.74 35.65
N GLU A 229 -32.07 36.76 35.57
CA GLU A 229 -33.24 36.72 36.45
C GLU A 229 -32.76 36.55 37.89
N SER A 230 -33.10 37.53 38.71
CA SER A 230 -32.79 37.61 40.13
C SER A 230 -33.79 36.74 40.89
N THR A 231 -33.31 35.68 41.53
CA THR A 231 -34.03 35.01 42.62
C THR A 231 -33.42 35.46 43.95
N PRO A 232 -34.23 35.87 44.95
CA PRO A 232 -33.69 36.34 46.23
C PRO A 232 -33.32 35.14 47.11
N THR A 233 -32.04 35.02 47.43
CA THR A 233 -31.51 34.04 48.39
C THR A 233 -31.84 34.47 49.81
N SER A 234 -32.58 33.62 50.51
CA SER A 234 -32.92 33.72 51.94
C SER A 234 -31.66 33.79 52.82
N HIS A 235 -31.65 34.77 53.73
CA HIS A 235 -30.71 34.88 54.84
C HIS A 235 -30.70 33.62 55.72
N HIS A 236 -29.52 33.04 55.94
CA HIS A 236 -29.18 32.44 57.24
C HIS A 236 -27.71 32.70 57.54
N GLY A 237 -27.49 33.37 58.67
CA GLY A 237 -26.22 33.92 59.12
C GLY A 237 -25.25 32.86 59.62
N GLN A 238 -23.97 33.17 59.43
CA GLN A 238 -22.83 32.50 60.05
C GLN A 238 -22.76 32.87 61.54
N GLN A 239 -22.50 31.89 62.40
CA GLN A 239 -21.80 32.12 63.66
C GLN A 239 -20.32 31.73 63.47
N PRO A 240 -19.37 32.57 63.89
CA PRO A 240 -17.95 32.20 63.91
C PRO A 240 -17.62 31.37 65.16
N CYS A 241 -16.72 30.41 64.96
CA CYS A 241 -16.08 29.61 66.00
C CYS A 241 -14.75 30.32 66.34
N ASP A 242 -14.62 30.82 67.57
CA ASP A 242 -13.35 31.26 68.14
C ASP A 242 -12.99 30.36 69.33
N GLN A 243 -11.68 30.11 69.43
CA GLN A 243 -10.98 29.18 70.31
C GLN A 243 -10.92 29.68 71.76
N GLU A 244 -11.02 28.76 72.72
CA GLU A 244 -9.97 28.41 73.73
C GLU A 244 -10.35 27.13 74.48
#